data_AF-A0A6I2IZ60-F1
#
_entry.id   AF-A0A6I2IZ60-F1
#
_cell.length_a   1.000
_cell.length_b   1.000
_cell.length_c   1.000
_cell.angle_alpha   90.00
_cell.angle_beta   90.00
_cell.angle_gamma   90.00
#
_symmetry.space_group_name_H-M   'P 1'
#
loop_
_entity.id
_entity.type
_entity.pdbx_description
1 polymer ?
#
loop_
_entity_poly.entity_id
_entity_poly.type
_entity_poly.pdbx_seq_one_letter_code
_entity_poly.pdbx_strand_id
1 'polypeptide(L)'
;MIVMPLSYSASAIARSFEVIEEITIAEKRYLIIFDKKTPRASIVKAELEDVIGEPRHVAVAMLELNNQKAIGDNVISVERFWEDSSVLQVEGVCVDRRYQELGFATQLYEALVLKCGVILMSDNTQYEGGKALWQKIAKSSNALSVFILDSDAGLFFPYDGTKAIYDGISIPEEKIWSVHPNQDRFGVVLIAEDKRKIETLISAN
;
A
#
# COMPACT_ATOMS: atom_id res chain seq x y z
N MET A 1 8.28 2.87 18.87
CA MET A 1 7.56 1.75 18.23
C MET A 1 6.08 1.92 18.53
N ILE A 2 5.29 2.34 17.55
CA ILE A 2 3.82 2.38 17.70
C ILE A 2 3.34 0.98 17.38
N VAL A 3 2.86 0.24 18.37
CA VAL A 3 2.21 -1.05 18.11
C VAL A 3 0.82 -0.73 17.54
N MET A 4 0.62 -1.02 16.26
CA MET A 4 -0.69 -0.84 15.66
C MET A 4 -1.68 -1.85 16.25
N PRO A 5 -2.88 -1.41 16.65
CA PRO A 5 -3.84 -2.32 17.24
C PRO A 5 -4.41 -3.23 16.16
N LEU A 6 -4.33 -4.55 16.38
CA LEU A 6 -4.92 -5.56 15.50
C LEU A 6 -6.46 -5.53 15.52
N SER A 7 -7.07 -4.63 16.29
CA SER A 7 -8.51 -4.41 16.31
C SER A 7 -8.90 -3.00 16.79
N TYR A 8 -10.02 -2.51 16.29
CA TYR A 8 -10.55 -1.17 16.57
C TYR A 8 -11.93 -1.25 17.21
N SER A 9 -12.22 -0.40 18.20
CA SER A 9 -13.60 -0.21 18.64
C SER A 9 -14.41 0.51 17.56
N ALA A 10 -15.73 0.29 17.52
CA ALA A 10 -16.62 1.02 16.60
C ALA A 10 -16.49 2.55 16.77
N SER A 11 -16.34 3.02 18.01
CA SER A 11 -16.14 4.45 18.32
C SER A 11 -14.80 4.99 17.81
N ALA A 12 -13.74 4.18 17.77
CA ALA A 12 -12.45 4.59 17.22
C ALA A 12 -12.55 4.74 15.70
N ILE A 13 -13.19 3.79 15.00
CA ILE A 13 -13.44 3.90 13.55
C ILE A 13 -14.24 5.16 13.25
N ALA A 14 -15.41 5.32 13.88
CA ALA A 14 -16.31 6.45 13.61
C ALA A 14 -15.69 7.83 13.87
N ARG A 15 -14.73 7.92 14.80
CA ARG A 15 -14.08 9.19 15.17
C ARG A 15 -12.88 9.53 14.32
N SER A 16 -12.08 8.53 13.96
CA SER A 16 -10.72 8.75 13.45
C SER A 16 -10.54 8.32 12.00
N PHE A 17 -11.39 7.44 11.49
CA PHE A 17 -11.21 6.85 10.17
C PHE A 17 -12.33 7.24 9.21
N GLU A 18 -11.95 7.45 7.97
CA GLU A 18 -12.86 7.42 6.82
C GLU A 18 -13.00 5.97 6.36
N VAL A 19 -14.23 5.52 6.10
CA VAL A 19 -14.49 4.24 5.43
C VAL A 19 -14.44 4.48 3.93
N ILE A 20 -13.37 4.01 3.30
CA ILE A 20 -13.06 4.25 1.89
C ILE A 20 -13.92 3.36 0.98
N GLU A 21 -14.06 2.10 1.36
CA GLU A 21 -14.76 1.08 0.57
C GLU A 21 -15.20 -0.08 1.47
N GLU A 22 -16.32 -0.70 1.14
CA GLU A 22 -16.75 -1.98 1.71
C GLU A 22 -16.52 -3.07 0.66
N ILE A 23 -15.82 -4.14 1.04
CA ILE A 23 -15.51 -5.27 0.18
C ILE A 23 -16.07 -6.56 0.77
N THR A 24 -16.43 -7.51 -0.09
CA THR A 24 -16.91 -8.83 0.33
C THR A 24 -15.96 -9.91 -0.18
N ILE A 25 -15.48 -10.74 0.73
CA ILE A 25 -14.54 -11.84 0.47
C ILE A 25 -15.04 -13.07 1.21
N ALA A 26 -15.22 -14.18 0.49
CA ALA A 26 -15.75 -15.42 1.07
C ALA A 26 -17.03 -15.18 1.88
N GLU A 27 -17.97 -14.41 1.30
CA GLU A 27 -19.26 -14.01 1.91
C GLU A 27 -19.15 -13.15 3.18
N LYS A 28 -17.94 -12.83 3.63
CA LYS A 28 -17.69 -11.93 4.76
C LYS A 28 -17.43 -10.52 4.29
N ARG A 29 -17.94 -9.55 5.03
CA ARG A 29 -17.80 -8.12 4.72
C ARG A 29 -16.63 -7.52 5.47
N TYR A 30 -15.88 -6.68 4.78
CA TYR A 30 -14.72 -5.98 5.30
C TYR A 30 -14.80 -4.50 4.92
N LEU A 31 -14.23 -3.66 5.77
CA LEU A 31 -14.15 -2.22 5.59
C LEU A 31 -12.70 -1.83 5.35
N ILE A 32 -12.44 -1.12 4.25
CA ILE A 32 -11.18 -0.42 4.04
C ILE A 32 -11.29 0.93 4.74
N ILE A 33 -10.43 1.15 5.73
CA ILE A 33 -10.45 2.36 6.57
C ILE A 33 -9.13 3.12 6.44
N PHE A 34 -9.21 4.45 6.46
CA PHE A 34 -8.04 5.33 6.38
C PHE A 34 -8.17 6.54 7.31
N ASP A 35 -7.14 6.80 8.12
CA ASP A 35 -6.99 8.04 8.86
C ASP A 35 -5.89 8.89 8.20
N LYS A 36 -6.28 10.00 7.55
CA LYS A 36 -5.34 10.91 6.91
C LYS A 36 -4.53 11.76 7.90
N LYS A 37 -5.09 12.05 9.08
CA LYS A 37 -4.45 12.92 10.09
C LYS A 37 -3.32 12.19 10.77
N THR A 38 -3.54 10.92 11.12
CA THR A 38 -2.49 10.02 11.57
C THR A 38 -2.41 8.87 10.56
N PRO A 39 -1.54 8.99 9.53
CA PRO A 39 -1.59 8.19 8.32
C PRO A 39 -1.54 6.72 8.71
N ARG A 40 -2.70 6.07 8.63
CA ARG A 40 -2.91 4.67 8.99
C ARG A 40 -4.03 4.14 8.13
N ALA A 41 -3.79 3.01 7.47
CA ALA A 41 -4.79 2.35 6.65
C ALA A 41 -4.92 0.89 7.08
N SER A 42 -6.14 0.36 7.07
CA SER A 42 -6.39 -1.02 7.45
C SER A 42 -7.61 -1.59 6.73
N ILE A 43 -7.61 -2.90 6.56
CA ILE A 43 -8.80 -3.66 6.20
C ILE A 43 -9.25 -4.36 7.48
N VAL A 44 -10.49 -4.10 7.88
CA VAL A 44 -11.09 -4.67 9.10
C VAL A 44 -12.34 -5.46 8.77
N LYS A 45 -12.66 -6.47 9.58
CA LYS A 45 -13.97 -7.14 9.49
C LYS A 45 -15.07 -6.13 9.78
N ALA A 46 -16.12 -6.12 8.95
CA ALA A 46 -17.26 -5.22 9.14
C ALA A 46 -18.10 -5.63 10.37
N GLU A 47 -18.12 -6.92 10.68
CA GLU A 47 -18.75 -7.45 11.90
C GLU A 47 -17.83 -7.27 13.12
N LEU A 48 -18.44 -7.08 14.28
CA LEU A 48 -17.73 -6.96 15.55
C LEU A 48 -17.48 -8.36 16.12
N GLU A 49 -16.25 -8.60 16.56
CA GLU A 49 -15.85 -9.81 17.29
C GLU A 49 -15.51 -9.44 18.73
N ASP A 50 -15.76 -10.36 19.66
CA ASP A 50 -15.34 -10.20 21.05
C ASP A 50 -13.81 -10.37 21.15
N VAL A 51 -13.14 -9.30 21.55
CA VAL A 51 -11.71 -9.28 21.81
C VAL A 51 -11.51 -8.82 23.25
N ILE A 52 -11.22 -9.78 24.14
CA ILE A 52 -11.00 -9.54 25.57
C ILE A 52 -12.23 -8.89 26.24
N GLY A 53 -13.43 -9.36 25.91
CA GLY A 53 -14.70 -8.88 26.47
C GLY A 53 -15.22 -7.58 25.87
N GLU A 54 -14.58 -7.06 24.82
CA GLU A 54 -15.02 -5.86 24.11
C GLU A 54 -15.36 -6.17 22.65
N PRO A 55 -16.48 -5.65 22.10
CA PRO A 55 -16.80 -5.81 20.69
C PRO A 55 -15.92 -4.91 19.82
N ARG A 56 -15.13 -5.50 18.92
CA ARG A 56 -14.13 -4.81 18.10
C ARG A 56 -14.15 -5.29 16.64
N HIS A 57 -13.87 -4.37 15.73
CA HIS A 57 -13.54 -4.69 14.34
C HIS A 57 -12.10 -5.22 14.28
N VAL A 58 -11.93 -6.49 13.90
CA VAL A 58 -10.60 -7.12 13.80
C VAL A 58 -9.95 -6.74 12.48
N ALA A 59 -8.71 -6.25 12.53
CA ALA A 59 -7.92 -5.94 11.35
C ALA A 59 -7.38 -7.25 10.74
N VAL A 60 -7.49 -7.36 9.42
CA VAL A 60 -6.93 -8.47 8.62
C VAL A 60 -5.78 -8.01 7.72
N ALA A 61 -5.61 -6.70 7.55
CA ALA A 61 -4.41 -6.11 7.00
C ALA A 61 -4.24 -4.66 7.44
N MET A 62 -3.00 -4.20 7.50
CA MET A 62 -2.65 -2.86 7.95
C MET A 62 -1.39 -2.35 7.25
N LEU A 63 -1.33 -1.04 7.00
CA LEU A 63 -0.11 -0.34 6.57
C LEU A 63 0.38 0.59 7.68
N GLU A 64 1.65 0.48 8.04
CA GLU A 64 2.39 1.52 8.77
C GLU A 64 2.80 2.59 7.76
N LEU A 65 2.24 3.79 7.93
CA LEU A 65 2.41 4.89 6.98
C LEU A 65 3.05 6.09 7.68
N ASN A 66 3.76 6.90 6.90
CA ASN A 66 4.37 8.13 7.38
C ASN A 66 4.16 9.26 6.35
N ASN A 67 3.70 10.42 6.84
CA ASN A 67 3.37 11.55 5.97
C ASN A 67 4.64 12.27 5.54
N GLN A 68 4.88 12.34 4.24
CA GLN A 68 6.03 13.01 3.65
C GLN A 68 5.69 14.45 3.28
N LYS A 69 5.31 15.25 4.29
CA LYS A 69 4.87 16.65 4.10
C LYS A 69 5.91 17.55 3.46
N ALA A 70 7.19 17.20 3.55
CA ALA A 70 8.26 17.93 2.89
C ALA A 70 8.22 17.78 1.35
N ILE A 71 7.64 16.68 0.85
CA ILE A 71 7.50 16.38 -0.58
C ILE A 71 6.15 16.87 -1.10
N GLY A 72 5.07 16.64 -0.33
CA GLY A 72 3.75 17.13 -0.67
C GLY A 72 2.66 16.72 0.32
N ASP A 73 1.52 17.41 0.28
CA ASP A 73 0.41 17.21 1.25
C ASP A 73 -0.32 15.87 1.13
N ASN A 74 -0.14 15.15 0.01
CA ASN A 74 -0.75 13.85 -0.27
C ASN A 74 0.28 12.74 -0.48
N VAL A 75 1.55 12.97 -0.14
CA VAL A 75 2.62 11.99 -0.29
C VAL A 75 2.80 11.22 1.03
N ILE A 76 2.68 9.91 0.95
CA ILE A 76 2.75 9.01 2.10
C ILE A 76 3.74 7.89 1.81
N SER A 77 4.73 7.71 2.68
CA SER A 77 5.61 6.54 2.62
C SER A 77 5.00 5.36 3.35
N VAL A 78 5.13 4.16 2.78
CA VAL A 78 4.76 2.91 3.43
C VAL A 78 5.99 2.32 4.09
N GLU A 79 6.03 2.28 5.42
CA GLU A 79 7.18 1.75 6.17
C GLU A 79 7.07 0.24 6.32
N ARG A 80 5.88 -0.25 6.68
CA ARG A 80 5.60 -1.67 6.84
C ARG A 80 4.18 -2.03 6.47
N PHE A 81 3.95 -3.32 6.23
CA PHE A 81 2.61 -3.87 6.20
C PHE A 81 2.52 -5.15 7.03
N TRP A 82 1.32 -5.44 7.47
CA TRP A 82 0.95 -6.72 8.06
C TRP A 82 -0.34 -7.19 7.40
N GLU A 83 -0.45 -8.48 7.13
CA GLU A 83 -1.69 -9.10 6.67
C GLU A 83 -1.85 -10.48 7.31
N ASP A 84 -3.09 -10.86 7.60
CA ASP A 84 -3.45 -12.18 8.06
C ASP A 84 -3.62 -13.12 6.87
N SER A 85 -2.58 -13.91 6.60
CA SER A 85 -2.58 -14.88 5.50
C SER A 85 -3.62 -15.98 5.66
N SER A 86 -4.08 -16.27 6.89
CA SER A 86 -5.06 -17.33 7.14
C SER A 86 -6.44 -16.98 6.57
N VAL A 87 -6.78 -15.70 6.49
CA VAL A 87 -8.04 -15.21 5.93
C VAL A 87 -8.15 -15.53 4.43
N LEU A 88 -7.02 -15.53 3.72
CA LEU A 88 -6.95 -15.87 2.29
C LEU A 88 -6.79 -17.38 2.03
N GLN A 89 -6.31 -18.14 3.02
CA GLN A 89 -5.99 -19.57 2.92
C GLN A 89 -7.11 -20.53 3.33
N VAL A 90 -8.35 -20.06 3.55
CA VAL A 90 -9.47 -20.95 3.91
C VAL A 90 -9.81 -21.86 2.71
N GLU A 91 -9.23 -23.07 2.69
CA GLU A 91 -9.18 -24.08 1.61
C GLU A 91 -10.54 -24.64 1.11
N GLY A 92 -11.65 -23.95 1.32
CA GLY A 92 -12.98 -24.41 0.90
C GLY A 92 -13.91 -23.34 0.34
N VAL A 93 -13.53 -22.05 0.40
CA VAL A 93 -14.32 -20.96 -0.17
C VAL A 93 -13.55 -20.36 -1.33
N CYS A 94 -14.13 -20.39 -2.53
CA CYS A 94 -13.60 -19.70 -3.70
C CYS A 94 -13.58 -18.19 -3.43
N VAL A 95 -12.50 -17.71 -2.83
CA VAL A 95 -12.19 -16.28 -2.81
C VAL A 95 -11.94 -15.86 -4.26
N ASP A 96 -12.45 -14.70 -4.65
CA ASP A 96 -12.15 -14.14 -5.97
C ASP A 96 -10.63 -14.13 -6.18
N ARG A 97 -10.21 -14.67 -7.33
CA ARG A 97 -8.80 -14.86 -7.71
C ARG A 97 -7.98 -13.59 -7.54
N ARG A 98 -8.59 -12.41 -7.72
CA ARG A 98 -7.94 -11.11 -7.47
C ARG A 98 -7.41 -10.98 -6.04
N TYR A 99 -8.15 -11.42 -5.02
CA TYR A 99 -7.72 -11.30 -3.63
C TYR A 99 -6.66 -12.35 -3.24
N GLN A 100 -6.73 -13.55 -3.81
CA GLN A 100 -5.71 -14.58 -3.63
C GLN A 100 -4.39 -14.17 -4.28
N GLU A 101 -4.45 -13.64 -5.50
CA GLU A 101 -3.24 -13.29 -6.26
C GLU A 101 -2.62 -11.97 -5.77
N LEU A 102 -3.40 -10.93 -5.45
CA LEU A 102 -2.86 -9.62 -5.07
C LEU A 102 -2.65 -9.45 -3.55
N GLY A 103 -3.44 -10.12 -2.70
CA GLY A 103 -3.38 -9.98 -1.25
C GLY A 103 -4.02 -8.68 -0.75
N PHE A 104 -4.20 -8.57 0.57
CA PHE A 104 -4.86 -7.42 1.19
C PHE A 104 -4.01 -6.16 1.18
N ALA A 105 -2.70 -6.30 1.32
CA ALA A 105 -1.78 -5.17 1.24
C ALA A 105 -1.89 -4.42 -0.11
N THR A 106 -1.93 -5.14 -1.24
CA THR A 106 -2.12 -4.51 -2.56
C THR A 106 -3.46 -3.78 -2.66
N GLN A 107 -4.52 -4.33 -2.07
CA GLN A 107 -5.84 -3.67 -2.06
C GLN A 107 -5.83 -2.37 -1.26
N LEU A 108 -5.07 -2.31 -0.15
CA LEU A 108 -4.86 -1.06 0.59
C LEU A 108 -4.13 -0.04 -0.27
N TYR A 109 -3.09 -0.44 -1.01
CA TYR A 109 -2.38 0.46 -1.92
C TYR A 109 -3.31 1.02 -3.00
N GLU A 110 -4.09 0.14 -3.65
CA GLU A 110 -5.04 0.54 -4.68
C GLU A 110 -6.11 1.49 -4.12
N ALA A 111 -6.71 1.19 -2.97
CA ALA A 111 -7.72 2.05 -2.37
C ALA A 111 -7.16 3.45 -2.04
N LEU A 112 -5.97 3.53 -1.43
CA LEU A 112 -5.35 4.81 -1.08
C LEU A 112 -5.02 5.66 -2.31
N VAL A 113 -4.44 5.05 -3.35
CA VAL A 113 -4.06 5.80 -4.56
C VAL A 113 -5.29 6.20 -5.38
N LEU A 114 -6.21 5.26 -5.61
CA LEU A 114 -7.32 5.45 -6.56
C LEU A 114 -8.49 6.22 -5.96
N LYS A 115 -8.77 6.05 -4.66
CA LYS A 115 -9.94 6.64 -3.97
C LYS A 115 -9.55 7.85 -3.13
N CYS A 116 -8.41 7.78 -2.44
CA CYS A 116 -7.96 8.89 -1.58
C CYS A 116 -7.05 9.89 -2.29
N GLY A 117 -6.59 9.59 -3.53
CA GLY A 117 -5.69 10.45 -4.29
C GLY A 117 -4.31 10.62 -3.65
N VAL A 118 -3.90 9.63 -2.84
CA VAL A 118 -2.59 9.58 -2.19
C VAL A 118 -1.53 9.15 -3.20
N ILE A 119 -0.34 9.74 -3.10
CA ILE A 119 0.86 9.23 -3.77
C ILE A 119 1.57 8.36 -2.74
N LEU A 120 1.62 7.05 -2.99
CA LEU A 120 2.34 6.13 -2.13
C LEU A 120 3.78 6.02 -2.60
N MET A 121 4.71 6.10 -1.66
CA MET A 121 6.12 5.83 -1.90
C MET A 121 6.66 4.75 -0.96
N SER A 122 7.67 4.01 -1.38
CA SER A 122 8.41 3.15 -0.46
C SER A 122 9.20 4.02 0.52
N ASP A 123 9.49 3.49 1.70
CA ASP A 123 10.56 4.04 2.53
C ASP A 123 11.94 3.58 2.03
N ASN A 124 12.99 4.11 2.65
CA ASN A 124 14.39 3.81 2.31
C ASN A 124 14.94 2.59 3.09
N THR A 125 14.08 1.94 3.88
CA THR A 125 14.43 0.89 4.85
C THR A 125 13.59 -0.38 4.68
N GLN A 126 13.03 -0.60 3.48
CA GLN A 126 12.13 -1.72 3.21
C GLN A 126 12.77 -3.05 3.60
N TYR A 127 12.03 -3.81 4.41
CA TYR A 127 12.31 -5.21 4.64
C TYR A 127 11.98 -6.03 3.37
N GLU A 128 12.50 -7.25 3.29
CA GLU A 128 12.35 -8.11 2.11
C GLU A 128 10.88 -8.30 1.67
N GLY A 129 9.95 -8.43 2.62
CA GLY A 129 8.53 -8.51 2.31
C GLY A 129 7.96 -7.24 1.67
N GLY A 130 8.43 -6.07 2.10
CA GLY A 130 8.06 -4.78 1.50
C GLY A 130 8.55 -4.66 0.05
N LYS A 131 9.82 -5.00 -0.20
CA LYS A 131 10.39 -5.02 -1.56
C LYS A 131 9.61 -5.98 -2.48
N ALA A 132 9.34 -7.20 -2.01
CA ALA A 132 8.58 -8.20 -2.75
C ALA A 132 7.15 -7.73 -3.06
N LEU A 133 6.50 -7.01 -2.13
CA LEU A 133 5.18 -6.42 -2.38
C LEU A 133 5.23 -5.36 -3.48
N TRP A 134 6.20 -4.44 -3.44
CA TRP A 134 6.36 -3.43 -4.48
C TRP A 134 6.63 -4.05 -5.85
N GLN A 135 7.50 -5.05 -5.92
CA GLN A 135 7.78 -5.79 -7.14
C GLN A 135 6.51 -6.50 -7.66
N LYS A 136 5.73 -7.11 -6.76
CA LYS A 136 4.46 -7.77 -7.09
C LYS A 136 3.44 -6.79 -7.65
N ILE A 137 3.29 -5.62 -7.03
CA ILE A 137 2.41 -4.54 -7.50
C ILE A 137 2.83 -4.09 -8.90
N ALA A 138 4.12 -3.80 -9.10
CA ALA A 138 4.67 -3.40 -10.40
C ALA A 138 4.38 -4.43 -11.51
N LYS A 139 4.48 -5.72 -11.18
CA LYS A 139 4.26 -6.81 -12.13
C LYS A 139 2.79 -7.11 -12.43
N SER A 140 1.92 -6.95 -11.44
CA SER A 140 0.60 -7.63 -11.44
C SER A 140 -0.59 -6.71 -11.19
N SER A 141 -0.39 -5.49 -10.69
CA SER A 141 -1.51 -4.57 -10.50
C SER A 141 -1.97 -4.05 -11.86
N ASN A 142 -3.28 -4.15 -12.11
CA ASN A 142 -3.90 -3.54 -13.27
C ASN A 142 -4.31 -2.08 -13.04
N ALA A 143 -4.24 -1.61 -11.79
CA ALA A 143 -4.72 -0.29 -11.41
C ALA A 143 -3.58 0.70 -11.08
N LEU A 144 -2.44 0.20 -10.63
CA LEU A 144 -1.28 1.00 -10.28
C LEU A 144 -0.18 0.88 -11.32
N SER A 145 0.52 1.98 -11.56
CA SER A 145 1.83 1.98 -12.22
C SER A 145 2.90 2.36 -11.19
N VAL A 146 4.01 1.63 -11.20
CA VAL A 146 5.13 1.87 -10.29
C VAL A 146 6.25 2.59 -11.04
N PHE A 147 6.89 3.54 -10.39
CA PHE A 147 8.03 4.30 -10.92
C PHE A 147 9.18 4.29 -9.93
N ILE A 148 10.40 4.47 -10.42
CA ILE A 148 11.58 4.68 -9.59
C ILE A 148 11.88 6.18 -9.59
N LEU A 149 11.99 6.77 -8.40
CA LEU A 149 12.34 8.16 -8.19
C LEU A 149 13.65 8.22 -7.38
N ASP A 150 14.62 9.00 -7.86
CA ASP A 150 15.65 9.56 -6.99
C ASP A 150 15.06 10.78 -6.29
N SER A 151 14.71 10.62 -5.00
CA SER A 151 14.04 11.66 -4.22
C SER A 151 14.96 12.81 -3.84
N ASP A 152 16.28 12.61 -3.84
CA ASP A 152 17.26 13.67 -3.58
C ASP A 152 17.42 14.56 -4.82
N ALA A 153 17.46 13.95 -6.01
CA ALA A 153 17.57 14.67 -7.28
C ALA A 153 16.21 15.14 -7.86
N GLY A 154 15.10 14.55 -7.40
CA GLY A 154 13.77 14.78 -7.96
C GLY A 154 13.60 14.26 -9.39
N LEU A 155 14.36 13.23 -9.78
CA LEU A 155 14.39 12.68 -11.13
C LEU A 155 13.87 11.25 -11.16
N PHE A 156 12.97 10.97 -12.11
CA PHE A 156 12.50 9.61 -12.36
C PHE A 156 13.52 8.84 -13.20
N PHE A 157 13.63 7.53 -12.97
CA PHE A 157 14.43 6.65 -13.82
C PHE A 157 13.95 6.73 -15.29
N PRO A 158 14.88 6.79 -16.28
CA PRO A 158 16.34 6.58 -16.21
C PRO A 158 17.18 7.82 -15.85
N TYR A 159 16.58 8.86 -15.27
CA TYR A 159 17.22 10.09 -14.80
C TYR A 159 17.68 11.04 -15.91
N ASP A 160 17.06 10.94 -17.09
CA ASP A 160 17.30 11.79 -18.25
C ASP A 160 16.16 12.81 -18.50
N GLY A 161 15.26 12.94 -17.52
CA GLY A 161 14.04 13.76 -17.62
C GLY A 161 12.83 13.00 -18.17
N THR A 162 12.99 11.75 -18.59
CA THR A 162 11.86 10.86 -18.89
C THR A 162 11.38 10.11 -17.64
N LYS A 163 10.20 9.48 -17.75
CA LYS A 163 9.57 8.72 -16.65
C LYS A 163 9.17 7.34 -17.16
N ALA A 164 9.99 6.33 -16.87
CA ALA A 164 9.74 4.95 -17.27
C ALA A 164 8.99 4.15 -16.20
N ILE A 165 8.01 3.34 -16.63
CA ILE A 165 7.26 2.44 -15.75
C ILE A 165 8.16 1.28 -15.33
N TYR A 166 8.23 1.01 -14.02
CA TYR A 166 8.86 -0.19 -13.47
C TYR A 166 7.91 -1.38 -13.60
N ASP A 167 8.40 -2.46 -14.20
CA ASP A 167 7.65 -3.70 -14.48
C ASP A 167 7.89 -4.82 -13.45
N GLY A 168 8.73 -4.56 -12.44
CA GLY A 168 9.13 -5.56 -11.45
C GLY A 168 10.20 -6.55 -11.91
N ILE A 169 10.77 -6.40 -13.12
CA ILE A 169 11.67 -7.40 -13.73
C ILE A 169 12.90 -6.76 -14.39
N SER A 170 12.69 -5.74 -15.22
CA SER A 170 13.70 -5.19 -16.12
C SER A 170 14.84 -4.45 -15.41
N ILE A 171 14.60 -4.01 -14.17
CA ILE A 171 15.58 -3.29 -13.36
C ILE A 171 15.95 -4.17 -12.17
N PRO A 172 17.22 -4.60 -12.05
CA PRO A 172 17.66 -5.39 -10.92
C PRO A 172 17.43 -4.67 -9.59
N GLU A 173 16.96 -5.40 -8.59
CA GLU A 173 16.59 -4.88 -7.26
C GLU A 173 17.76 -4.15 -6.59
N GLU A 174 19.00 -4.59 -6.80
CA GLU A 174 20.17 -3.92 -6.29
C GLU A 174 20.30 -2.48 -6.83
N LYS A 175 19.81 -2.20 -8.04
CA LYS A 175 19.83 -0.85 -8.64
C LYS A 175 18.79 0.10 -8.07
N ILE A 176 17.83 -0.43 -7.31
CA ILE A 176 16.74 0.34 -6.70
C ILE A 176 17.04 0.52 -5.21
N TRP A 177 17.35 -0.56 -4.50
CA TRP A 177 17.48 -0.54 -3.05
C TRP A 177 18.93 -0.40 -2.59
N SER A 178 19.13 0.39 -1.54
CA SER A 178 20.37 0.35 -0.77
C SER A 178 20.50 -0.97 0.00
N VAL A 179 21.71 -1.53 0.01
CA VAL A 179 22.03 -2.73 0.80
C VAL A 179 23.20 -2.40 1.69
N HIS A 180 23.00 -2.50 3.01
CA HIS A 180 24.04 -2.20 3.99
C HIS A 180 25.34 -2.97 3.67
N PRO A 181 26.51 -2.31 3.71
CA PRO A 181 26.76 -0.95 4.20
C PRO A 181 26.62 0.15 3.14
N ASN A 182 26.35 -0.19 1.88
CA ASN A 182 26.24 0.79 0.80
C ASN A 182 24.90 1.54 0.91
N GLN A 183 24.99 2.88 0.99
CA GLN A 183 23.84 3.80 1.09
C GLN A 183 23.72 4.73 -0.13
N ASP A 184 24.46 4.46 -1.22
CA ASP A 184 24.51 5.32 -2.42
C ASP A 184 23.13 5.49 -3.08
N ARG A 185 22.17 4.62 -2.75
CA ARG A 185 20.80 4.62 -3.28
C ARG A 185 19.77 4.91 -2.19
N PHE A 186 20.18 5.55 -1.09
CA PHE A 186 19.27 5.74 0.05
C PHE A 186 18.10 6.64 -0.33
N GLY A 187 18.31 7.63 -1.20
CA GLY A 187 17.25 8.48 -1.76
C GLY A 187 16.42 7.83 -2.87
N VAL A 188 16.75 6.62 -3.34
CA VAL A 188 16.01 5.95 -4.43
C VAL A 188 14.81 5.21 -3.85
N VAL A 189 13.62 5.57 -4.33
CA VAL A 189 12.33 5.06 -3.83
C VAL A 189 11.43 4.65 -4.97
N LEU A 190 10.49 3.74 -4.68
CA LEU A 190 9.41 3.41 -5.59
C LEU A 190 8.19 4.27 -5.30
N ILE A 191 7.47 4.68 -6.34
CA ILE A 191 6.22 5.44 -6.26
C ILE A 191 5.13 4.71 -7.00
N ALA A 192 3.95 4.56 -6.38
CA ALA A 192 2.74 4.05 -7.03
C ALA A 192 1.78 5.20 -7.40
N GLU A 193 1.32 5.19 -8.64
CA GLU A 193 0.34 6.15 -9.16
C GLU A 193 -0.83 5.44 -9.88
N ASP A 194 -1.96 6.15 -10.03
CA ASP A 194 -3.14 5.66 -10.77
C ASP A 194 -2.82 5.54 -12.27
N LYS A 195 -2.86 4.30 -12.79
CA LYS A 195 -2.57 3.99 -14.19
C LYS A 195 -3.43 4.78 -15.18
N ARG A 196 -4.70 5.05 -14.83
CA ARG A 196 -5.65 5.76 -15.71
C ARG A 196 -5.21 7.21 -15.94
N LYS A 197 -4.60 7.85 -14.94
CA LYS A 197 -4.10 9.22 -15.07
C LYS A 197 -2.94 9.28 -16.07
N ILE A 198 -2.08 8.27 -16.05
CA ILE A 198 -0.92 8.17 -16.95
C ILE A 198 -1.38 7.94 -18.39
N GLU A 199 -2.31 7.02 -18.61
CA GLU A 199 -2.87 6.77 -19.95
C GLU A 199 -3.55 8.00 -20.54
N THR A 200 -4.24 8.79 -19.69
CA THR A 200 -4.83 10.08 -20.11
C THR A 200 -3.77 11.11 -20.49
N LEU A 201 -2.66 11.18 -19.75
CA LEU A 201 -1.54 12.08 -20.05
C LEU A 201 -0.82 11.70 -21.35
N ILE A 202 -0.69 10.41 -21.65
CA ILE A 202 -0.04 9.92 -22.87
C ILE A 202 -0.94 10.12 -24.10
N SER A 203 -2.25 9.96 -23.95
CA SER A 203 -3.22 10.15 -25.05
C SER A 203 -3.57 11.62 -25.35
N ALA A 204 -3.18 12.54 -24.46
CA ALA A 204 -3.36 13.98 -24.65
C ALA A 204 -2.15 14.68 -25.31
N ASN A 205 -1.05 13.96 -25.53
CA ASN A 205 0.15 14.41 -26.25
C ASN A 205 0.22 13.77 -27.64
#